data_AF-A0A7J2JM83-F1
#
_entry.id   AF-A0A7J2JM83-F1
#
_cell.length_a   1.000
_cell.length_b   1.000
_cell.length_c   1.000
_cell.angle_alpha   90.00
_cell.angle_beta   90.00
_cell.angle_gamma   90.00
#
_symmetry.space_group_name_H-M   'P 1'
#
loop_
_entity.id
_entity.type
_entity.pdbx_description
1 polymer ?
#
loop_
_entity_poly.entity_id
_entity_poly.type
_entity_poly.pdbx_seq_one_letter_code
_entity_poly.pdbx_strand_id
1 'polypeptide(L)'
;MNSKTKIIIGILIIGIILIPGCIEEKINRDQCTKDSDCVPEQCCHPTSCVNKRFAPNCSGIMCTMVCQGPIDCGAGRCVCKDNKCVVESLRR
;
A
#
# COMPACT_ATOMS: atom_id res chain seq x y z
N MET A 1 -39.38 -27.47 0.40
CA MET A 1 -37.94 -27.72 0.60
C MET A 1 -37.76 -29.04 1.34
N ASN A 2 -37.16 -30.04 0.68
CA ASN A 2 -37.09 -31.40 1.24
C ASN A 2 -36.02 -31.48 2.36
N SER A 3 -36.15 -32.48 3.24
CA SER A 3 -35.28 -32.61 4.43
C SER A 3 -33.79 -32.69 4.06
N LYS A 4 -33.48 -33.35 2.94
CA LYS A 4 -32.11 -33.43 2.39
C LYS A 4 -31.58 -32.05 1.99
N THR A 5 -32.41 -31.21 1.36
CA THR A 5 -32.05 -29.84 0.98
C THR A 5 -31.78 -28.98 2.22
N LYS A 6 -32.53 -29.17 3.31
CA LYS A 6 -32.29 -28.44 4.57
C LYS A 6 -30.97 -28.84 5.23
N ILE A 7 -30.64 -30.13 5.22
CA ILE A 7 -29.38 -30.65 5.78
C ILE A 7 -28.19 -30.15 4.96
N ILE A 8 -28.28 -30.17 3.63
CA ILE A 8 -27.23 -29.67 2.73
C ILE A 8 -26.99 -28.17 2.94
N ILE A 9 -28.05 -27.37 3.06
CA ILE A 9 -27.95 -25.93 3.32
C ILE A 9 -27.34 -25.66 4.70
N GLY A 10 -27.68 -26.45 5.72
CA GLY A 10 -27.11 -26.34 7.06
C GLY A 10 -25.60 -26.61 7.11
N ILE A 11 -25.12 -27.62 6.39
CA ILE A 11 -23.68 -27.96 6.32
C ILE A 11 -22.88 -26.86 5.60
N LEU A 12 -23.43 -26.30 4.52
CA LEU A 12 -22.82 -25.20 3.77
C LEU A 12 -22.67 -23.93 4.62
N ILE A 13 -23.68 -23.59 5.42
CA ILE A 13 -23.63 -22.41 6.30
C ILE A 13 -22.64 -22.61 7.46
N ILE A 14 -22.58 -23.81 8.05
CA ILE A 14 -21.63 -24.13 9.13
C ILE A 14 -20.17 -24.09 8.63
N GLY A 15 -19.91 -24.55 7.40
CA GLY A 15 -18.59 -24.50 6.78
C GLY A 15 -18.05 -23.08 6.53
N ILE A 16 -18.93 -22.11 6.25
CA ILE A 16 -18.57 -20.69 6.06
C ILE A 16 -18.28 -19.99 7.41
N ILE A 17 -18.99 -20.38 8.47
CA ILE A 17 -18.87 -19.79 9.82
C ILE A 17 -17.61 -20.30 10.57
N LEU A 18 -17.10 -21.49 10.23
CA LEU A 18 -15.90 -22.09 10.83
C LEU A 18 -14.57 -21.64 10.20
N ILE A 19 -14.57 -20.63 9.32
CA ILE A 19 -13.36 -19.98 8.78
C ILE A 19 -13.12 -18.60 9.46
N PRO A 20 -13.17 -18.41 10.80
CA PRO A 20 -12.69 -17.17 11.37
C PRO A 20 -11.17 -17.27 11.51
N GLY A 21 -10.40 -16.74 10.54
CA GLY A 21 -8.98 -16.51 10.86
C GLY A 21 -8.00 -16.15 9.75
N CYS A 22 -8.22 -16.52 8.48
CA CYS A 22 -7.15 -16.41 7.47
C CYS A 22 -7.63 -15.86 6.13
N ILE A 23 -8.37 -14.74 6.13
CA ILE A 23 -8.35 -13.90 4.93
C ILE A 23 -7.19 -12.93 5.12
N GLU A 24 -6.00 -13.36 4.71
CA GLU A 24 -4.83 -12.49 4.64
C GLU A 24 -5.03 -11.56 3.43
N GLU A 25 -5.74 -10.47 3.66
CA GLU A 25 -5.81 -9.35 2.72
C GLU A 25 -4.38 -8.87 2.48
N LYS A 26 -3.78 -9.25 1.35
CA LYS A 26 -2.47 -8.78 0.92
C LYS A 26 -2.56 -7.27 0.68
N ILE A 27 -2.32 -6.48 1.73
CA ILE A 27 -2.39 -5.03 1.64
C ILE A 27 -1.28 -4.56 0.70
N ASN A 28 -1.69 -3.99 -0.42
CA ASN A 28 -0.77 -3.47 -1.40
C ASN A 28 -0.10 -2.19 -0.85
N ARG A 29 1.23 -2.19 -0.77
CA ARG A 29 1.99 -1.12 -0.10
C ARG A 29 1.95 0.21 -0.83
N ASP A 30 1.76 0.19 -2.16
CA ASP A 30 1.64 1.39 -2.97
C ASP A 30 0.19 1.90 -3.09
N GLN A 31 -0.81 1.20 -2.52
CA GLN A 31 -2.22 1.58 -2.68
C GLN A 31 -2.51 2.96 -2.07
N CYS A 32 -3.23 3.82 -2.77
CA CYS A 32 -3.58 5.16 -2.27
C CYS A 32 -4.95 5.64 -2.78
N THR A 33 -5.46 6.71 -2.17
CA THR A 33 -6.68 7.40 -2.63
C THR A 33 -6.44 8.85 -3.05
N LYS A 34 -5.38 9.48 -2.52
CA LYS A 34 -4.99 10.87 -2.79
C LYS A 34 -3.49 11.06 -2.58
N ASP A 35 -2.91 12.11 -3.13
CA ASP A 35 -1.46 12.38 -3.06
C ASP A 35 -0.91 12.39 -1.63
N SER A 36 -1.68 12.93 -0.67
CA SER A 36 -1.30 12.96 0.76
C SER A 36 -1.30 11.60 1.47
N ASP A 37 -1.64 10.52 0.76
CA ASP A 37 -1.43 9.15 1.23
C ASP A 37 -0.04 8.62 0.84
N CYS A 38 0.68 9.28 -0.07
CA CYS A 38 1.95 8.81 -0.62
C CYS A 38 3.14 9.56 -0.04
N VAL A 39 4.16 8.81 0.35
CA VAL A 39 5.43 9.32 0.90
C VAL A 39 6.60 8.58 0.25
N PRO A 40 7.83 9.12 0.33
CA PRO A 40 9.02 8.40 -0.13
C PRO A 40 9.19 7.04 0.56
N GLU A 41 9.54 6.00 -0.21
CA GLU A 41 9.79 4.65 0.34
C GLU A 41 11.17 4.55 1.04
N GLN A 42 12.13 5.40 0.64
CA GLN A 42 13.47 5.47 1.22
C GLN A 42 13.69 6.80 1.95
N CYS A 43 14.52 6.78 2.98
CA CYS A 43 14.88 7.99 3.73
C CYS A 43 15.79 8.94 2.96
N CYS A 44 16.69 8.40 2.13
CA CYS A 44 17.66 9.16 1.37
C CYS A 44 17.54 8.79 -0.10
N HIS A 45 17.63 9.80 -0.97
CA HIS A 45 17.64 9.62 -2.43
C HIS A 45 16.48 8.73 -2.94
N PRO A 46 15.23 9.01 -2.55
CA PRO A 46 14.14 8.10 -2.81
C PRO A 46 13.82 7.99 -4.29
N THR A 47 13.69 6.75 -4.74
CA THR A 47 13.39 6.38 -6.14
C THR A 47 11.98 5.86 -6.34
N SER A 48 11.27 5.60 -5.24
CA SER A 48 9.90 5.11 -5.22
C SER A 48 9.07 5.75 -4.10
N CYS A 49 7.76 5.55 -4.20
CA CYS A 49 6.78 6.06 -3.26
C CYS A 49 5.95 4.90 -2.70
N VAL A 50 5.52 5.05 -1.45
CA VAL A 50 4.72 4.07 -0.72
C VAL A 50 3.57 4.76 -0.01
N ASN A 51 2.51 4.03 0.32
CA ASN A 51 1.48 4.55 1.22
C ASN A 51 2.10 4.87 2.58
N LYS A 52 1.74 6.00 3.17
CA LYS A 52 2.24 6.49 4.46
C LYS A 52 2.08 5.51 5.63
N ARG A 53 1.15 4.55 5.55
CA ARG A 53 1.03 3.47 6.54
C ARG A 53 2.27 2.56 6.58
N PHE A 54 3.05 2.54 5.51
CA PHE A 54 4.30 1.80 5.36
C PHE A 54 5.51 2.73 5.25
N ALA A 55 5.37 3.99 5.69
CA ALA A 55 6.46 4.96 5.67
C ALA A 55 7.69 4.39 6.42
N PRO A 56 8.91 4.58 5.90
CA PRO A 56 10.11 4.22 6.63
C PRO A 56 10.27 5.13 7.86
N ASN A 57 10.86 4.58 8.94
CA ASN A 57 11.32 5.41 10.05
C ASN A 57 12.70 5.99 9.72
N CYS A 58 12.76 7.29 9.51
CA CYS A 58 14.00 8.00 9.16
C CYS A 58 14.67 8.70 10.35
N SER A 59 14.23 8.42 11.58
CA SER A 59 14.81 9.03 12.78
C SER A 59 16.28 8.64 12.94
N GLY A 60 17.16 9.63 13.05
CA GLY A 60 18.61 9.42 13.23
C GLY A 60 19.37 9.05 11.96
N ILE A 61 18.72 9.00 10.80
CA ILE A 61 19.38 8.82 9.51
C ILE A 61 20.00 10.14 9.06
N MET A 62 21.26 10.11 8.65
CA MET A 62 21.95 11.24 7.99
C MET A 62 22.14 10.92 6.51
N CYS A 63 21.51 11.69 5.64
CA CYS A 63 21.65 11.53 4.19
C CYS A 63 22.84 12.33 3.64
N THR A 64 23.33 11.95 2.47
CA THR A 64 24.34 12.76 1.77
C THR A 64 23.71 14.04 1.22
N MET A 65 24.53 15.09 1.01
CA MET A 65 24.06 16.37 0.45
C MET A 65 23.96 16.38 -1.09
N VAL A 66 24.08 15.22 -1.73
CA VAL A 66 24.02 15.10 -3.19
C VAL A 66 22.56 14.95 -3.60
N CYS A 67 22.10 15.72 -4.59
CA CYS A 67 20.79 15.49 -5.21
C CYS A 67 20.86 14.22 -6.06
N GLN A 68 20.12 13.18 -5.69
CA GLN A 68 20.08 11.93 -6.44
C GLN A 68 18.67 11.35 -6.56
N GLY A 69 18.41 10.66 -7.66
CA GLY A 69 17.12 10.05 -7.91
C GLY A 69 16.04 11.06 -8.34
N PRO A 70 14.81 10.57 -8.53
CA PRO A 70 13.74 11.32 -9.19
C PRO A 70 12.97 12.29 -8.28
N ILE A 71 13.17 12.26 -6.94
CA ILE A 71 12.43 13.08 -5.97
C ILE A 71 13.31 14.16 -5.31
N ASP A 72 14.59 13.87 -5.08
CA ASP A 72 15.49 14.77 -4.36
C ASP A 72 15.52 16.19 -4.94
N CYS A 73 15.76 17.15 -4.06
CA CYS A 73 15.95 18.56 -4.44
C CYS A 73 14.79 19.13 -5.28
N GLY A 74 13.59 18.59 -5.08
CA GLY A 74 12.37 19.02 -5.78
C GLY A 74 12.28 18.57 -7.23
N ALA A 75 13.08 17.59 -7.67
CA ALA A 75 13.00 17.03 -9.03
C ALA A 75 11.69 16.27 -9.30
N GLY A 76 11.00 15.86 -8.24
CA GLY A 76 9.73 15.15 -8.34
C GLY A 76 9.01 15.09 -7.00
N ARG A 77 7.87 14.42 -7.00
CA ARG A 77 7.03 14.22 -5.81
C ARG A 77 6.30 12.90 -5.87
N CYS A 78 5.89 12.41 -4.71
CA CYS A 78 4.96 11.28 -4.62
C CYS A 78 3.54 11.75 -4.89
N VAL A 79 2.87 11.08 -5.83
CA VAL A 79 1.46 11.33 -6.16
C VAL A 79 0.68 10.02 -6.17
N CYS A 80 -0.62 10.12 -5.97
CA CYS A 80 -1.52 9.00 -6.14
C CYS A 80 -2.08 9.01 -7.55
N LYS A 81 -1.62 8.05 -8.37
CA LYS A 81 -2.06 7.90 -9.76
C LYS A 81 -2.52 6.47 -10.00
N ASP A 82 -3.70 6.31 -10.59
CA ASP A 82 -4.29 5.00 -10.87
C ASP A 82 -4.36 4.11 -9.60
N ASN A 83 -4.71 4.73 -8.47
CA ASN A 83 -4.76 4.14 -7.13
C ASN A 83 -3.42 3.60 -6.59
N LYS A 84 -2.29 4.05 -7.17
CA LYS A 84 -0.94 3.68 -6.75
C LYS A 84 -0.06 4.90 -6.49
N CYS A 85 0.76 4.81 -5.47
CA CYS A 85 1.80 5.78 -5.17
C CYS A 85 2.90 5.64 -6.21
N VAL A 86 3.10 6.70 -7.00
CA VAL A 86 4.13 6.75 -8.03
C VAL A 86 4.94 8.04 -7.90
N VAL A 87 6.12 8.03 -8.51
CA VAL A 87 6.92 9.25 -8.66
C VAL A 87 6.40 10.02 -9.86
N GLU A 88 6.02 11.28 -9.63
CA GLU A 88 5.79 12.26 -10.69
C GLU A 88 7.00 13.18 -10.80
N SER A 89 7.71 13.11 -11.93
CA SER A 89 8.82 14.01 -12.22
C SER A 89 8.29 15.40 -12.58
N LEU A 90 8.80 16.41 -11.89
CA LEU A 90 8.50 17.81 -12.17
C LEU A 90 9.51 18.29 -13.21
N ARG A 91 9.11 18.31 -14.48
CA ARG A 91 9.94 18.89 -15.56
C ARG A 91 10.22 20.35 -15.21
N ARG A 92 11.50 20.71 -15.11
CA ARG A 92 11.95 22.10 -15.26
C ARG A 92 12.06 22.44 -16.72
#